data_AF-A0AAJ4TDR5-F1
#
_entry.id   AF-A0AAJ4TDR5-F1
#
_cell.length_a   1.000
_cell.length_b   1.000
_cell.length_c   1.000
_cell.angle_alpha   90.00
_cell.angle_beta   90.00
_cell.angle_gamma   90.00
#
_symmetry.space_group_name_H-M   'P 1'
#
loop_
_entity.id
_entity.type
_entity.pdbx_description
1 polymer ?
#
loop_
_entity_poly.entity_id
_entity_poly.type
_entity_poly.pdbx_seq_one_letter_code
_entity_poly.pdbx_strand_id
1 'polypeptide(L)'
;MRDYRDAAKQLADMDSFEQPKGDTETLFVKFALFARTVTLFDTAVLLAEHDKLFELRSICREVLECAIHMDAAFRRDDYLKMLKDDDDKSRWSRAKAFQERNTDLDTDSRSLLQEFLNEKKGKPLKPSELSKGSDFPDMAHTYREISADTAHVTYTALVRHSKHNDDGSTIFTLDPLLTDIEIHETLAMLGLSAMICTLNVVRMIPTMSGDPVFFTLNERFRALQAIRPAMSDNIGAGEAR
;
A
#
# COMPACT_ATOMS: atom_id res chain seq x y z
N MET A 1 -15.25 3.17 -7.31
CA MET A 1 -14.36 2.08 -6.86
C MET A 1 -14.78 0.72 -7.43
N ARG A 2 -16.07 0.32 -7.43
CA ARG A 2 -16.55 -0.97 -8.01
C ARG A 2 -16.07 -1.26 -9.44
N ASP A 3 -16.05 -0.26 -10.31
CA ASP A 3 -15.58 -0.44 -11.70
C ASP A 3 -14.07 -0.76 -11.82
N TYR A 4 -13.23 -0.26 -10.90
CA TYR A 4 -11.79 -0.59 -10.87
C TYR A 4 -11.58 -2.05 -10.45
N ARG A 5 -12.38 -2.52 -9.50
CA ARG A 5 -12.42 -3.92 -9.06
C ARG A 5 -12.83 -4.85 -10.20
N ASP A 6 -13.91 -4.51 -10.91
CA ASP A 6 -14.44 -5.39 -11.97
C ASP A 6 -13.46 -5.50 -13.14
N ALA A 7 -12.79 -4.41 -13.52
CA ALA A 7 -11.72 -4.43 -14.51
C ALA A 7 -10.52 -5.28 -14.04
N ALA A 8 -10.15 -5.19 -12.76
CA ALA A 8 -9.04 -5.94 -12.22
C ALA A 8 -9.33 -7.44 -12.05
N LYS A 9 -10.60 -7.82 -11.80
CA LYS A 9 -11.06 -9.21 -11.82
C LYS A 9 -11.04 -9.80 -13.23
N GLN A 10 -11.53 -9.06 -14.23
CA GLN A 10 -11.44 -9.49 -15.62
C GLN A 10 -10.00 -9.76 -16.08
N LEU A 11 -9.03 -8.98 -15.56
CA LEU A 11 -7.60 -9.20 -15.75
C LEU A 11 -7.08 -10.48 -15.06
N ALA A 12 -7.57 -10.77 -13.85
CA ALA A 12 -7.16 -11.95 -13.07
C ALA A 12 -7.79 -13.25 -13.59
N ASP A 13 -8.96 -13.17 -14.22
CA ASP A 13 -9.74 -14.31 -14.75
C ASP A 13 -9.36 -14.71 -16.19
N MET A 14 -8.29 -14.16 -16.77
CA MET A 14 -7.84 -14.54 -18.11
C MET A 14 -7.19 -15.94 -18.11
N ASP A 15 -7.86 -16.92 -18.73
CA ASP A 15 -7.46 -18.34 -18.79
C ASP A 15 -6.06 -18.59 -19.40
N SER A 16 -5.57 -17.68 -20.26
CA SER A 16 -4.19 -17.69 -20.75
C SER A 16 -3.81 -16.35 -21.37
N PHE A 17 -2.56 -15.94 -21.20
CA PHE A 17 -1.93 -14.85 -21.95
C PHE A 17 -0.58 -15.33 -22.49
N GLU A 18 -0.13 -14.76 -23.61
CA GLU A 18 1.24 -15.00 -24.07
C GLU A 18 2.21 -14.56 -22.98
N GLN A 19 3.13 -15.44 -22.57
CA GLN A 19 4.05 -15.15 -21.48
C GLN A 19 4.81 -13.85 -21.78
N PRO A 20 4.70 -12.83 -20.90
CA PRO A 20 5.45 -11.61 -21.02
C PRO A 20 6.93 -11.88 -21.12
N LYS A 21 7.66 -11.04 -21.86
CA LYS A 21 9.12 -11.10 -21.86
C LYS A 21 9.63 -10.69 -20.47
N GLY A 22 10.44 -11.55 -19.84
CA GLY A 22 11.07 -11.27 -18.55
C GLY A 22 11.51 -12.54 -17.83
N ASP A 23 12.31 -12.36 -16.78
CA ASP A 23 12.60 -13.44 -15.83
C ASP A 23 11.30 -13.91 -15.15
N THR A 24 11.12 -15.23 -15.08
CA THR A 24 9.87 -15.84 -14.59
C THR A 24 9.58 -15.46 -13.13
N GLU A 25 10.61 -15.36 -12.29
CA GLU A 25 10.44 -15.02 -10.88
C GLU A 25 10.03 -13.56 -10.69
N THR A 26 10.64 -12.64 -11.44
CA THR A 26 10.27 -11.23 -11.47
C THR A 26 8.84 -11.03 -11.98
N LEU A 27 8.43 -11.78 -13.02
CA LEU A 27 7.05 -11.75 -13.53
C LEU A 27 6.06 -12.24 -12.47
N PHE A 28 6.38 -13.34 -11.79
CA PHE A 28 5.56 -13.84 -10.68
C PHE A 28 5.36 -12.78 -9.59
N VAL A 29 6.44 -12.12 -9.15
CA VAL A 29 6.34 -11.07 -8.13
C VAL A 29 5.45 -9.91 -8.59
N LYS A 30 5.56 -9.47 -9.85
CA LYS A 30 4.70 -8.41 -10.41
C LYS A 30 3.23 -8.83 -10.41
N PHE A 31 2.92 -10.05 -10.86
CA PHE A 31 1.55 -10.56 -10.83
C PHE A 31 1.02 -10.73 -9.40
N ALA A 32 1.85 -11.19 -8.46
CA ALA A 32 1.48 -11.32 -7.06
C ALA A 32 1.20 -9.95 -6.41
N LEU A 33 1.97 -8.91 -6.72
CA LEU A 33 1.71 -7.54 -6.29
C LEU A 33 0.37 -7.05 -6.82
N PHE A 34 0.06 -7.28 -8.10
CA PHE A 34 -1.23 -6.94 -8.68
C PHE A 34 -2.39 -7.67 -7.99
N ALA A 35 -2.32 -9.00 -7.87
CA ALA A 35 -3.35 -9.80 -7.22
C ALA A 35 -3.59 -9.35 -5.77
N ARG A 36 -2.52 -9.00 -5.05
CA ARG A 36 -2.60 -8.43 -3.70
C ARG A 36 -3.28 -7.05 -3.70
N THR A 37 -2.93 -6.17 -4.63
CA THR A 37 -3.62 -4.88 -4.81
C THR A 37 -5.11 -5.07 -5.03
N VAL A 38 -5.53 -5.98 -5.92
CA VAL A 38 -6.96 -6.24 -6.18
C VAL A 38 -7.68 -6.74 -4.93
N THR A 39 -7.08 -7.68 -4.21
CA THR A 39 -7.66 -8.23 -2.98
C THR A 39 -7.82 -7.15 -1.89
N LEU A 40 -6.81 -6.30 -1.71
CA LEU A 40 -6.86 -5.20 -0.73
C LEU A 40 -7.84 -4.11 -1.16
N PHE A 41 -7.94 -3.84 -2.46
CA PHE A 41 -8.89 -2.89 -3.01
C PHE A 41 -10.34 -3.36 -2.83
N ASP A 42 -10.59 -4.67 -2.95
CA ASP A 42 -11.88 -5.29 -2.61
C ASP A 42 -12.25 -5.03 -1.14
N THR A 43 -11.29 -5.23 -0.22
CA THR A 43 -11.48 -4.90 1.20
C THR A 43 -11.76 -3.41 1.40
N ALA A 44 -11.04 -2.53 0.70
CA ALA A 44 -11.26 -1.09 0.76
C ALA A 44 -12.69 -0.71 0.32
N VAL A 45 -13.21 -1.33 -0.74
CA VAL A 45 -14.60 -1.12 -1.18
C VAL A 45 -15.58 -1.54 -0.09
N LEU A 46 -15.39 -2.72 0.52
CA LEU A 46 -16.28 -3.20 1.57
C LEU A 46 -16.28 -2.27 2.78
N LEU A 47 -15.11 -1.79 3.22
CA LEU A 47 -15.01 -0.86 4.34
C LEU A 47 -15.69 0.48 4.02
N ALA A 48 -15.52 1.00 2.81
CA ALA A 48 -16.20 2.22 2.38
C ALA A 48 -17.73 2.06 2.35
N GLU A 49 -18.24 0.89 1.94
CA GLU A 49 -19.69 0.59 1.89
C GLU A 49 -20.34 0.45 3.27
N HIS A 50 -19.53 0.20 4.30
CA HIS A 50 -19.97 0.05 5.69
C HIS A 50 -19.56 1.23 6.57
N ASP A 51 -19.23 2.38 5.98
CA ASP A 51 -18.82 3.61 6.65
C ASP A 51 -17.61 3.43 7.60
N LYS A 52 -16.74 2.46 7.31
CA LYS A 52 -15.51 2.17 8.06
C LYS A 52 -14.31 2.93 7.50
N LEU A 53 -14.42 4.27 7.53
CA LEU A 53 -13.46 5.16 6.89
C LEU A 53 -12.08 5.16 7.58
N PHE A 54 -12.04 4.99 8.90
CA PHE A 54 -10.79 4.90 9.64
C PHE A 54 -10.00 3.64 9.25
N GLU A 55 -10.66 2.48 9.25
CA GLU A 55 -10.06 1.22 8.80
C GLU A 55 -9.75 1.24 7.30
N LEU A 56 -10.58 1.90 6.48
CA LEU A 56 -10.31 2.13 5.06
C LEU A 56 -8.97 2.84 4.86
N ARG A 57 -8.67 3.84 5.69
CA ARG A 57 -7.39 4.56 5.65
C ARG A 57 -6.23 3.63 6.02
N SER A 58 -6.39 2.74 7.00
CA SER A 58 -5.39 1.70 7.28
C SER A 58 -5.18 0.75 6.10
N ILE A 59 -6.24 0.30 5.42
CA ILE A 59 -6.14 -0.57 4.23
C ILE A 59 -5.51 0.17 3.05
N CYS A 60 -5.79 1.47 2.89
CA CYS A 60 -5.18 2.30 1.86
C CYS A 60 -3.66 2.19 1.90
N ARG A 61 -3.04 2.25 3.08
CA ARG A 61 -1.60 2.02 3.27
C ARG A 61 -1.09 0.75 2.60
N GLU A 62 -1.80 -0.37 2.75
CA GLU A 62 -1.39 -1.65 2.17
C GLU A 62 -1.48 -1.66 0.65
N VAL A 63 -2.51 -1.01 0.09
CA VAL A 63 -2.66 -0.82 -1.36
C VAL A 63 -1.54 0.05 -1.90
N LEU A 64 -1.18 1.14 -1.20
CA LEU A 64 -0.07 2.03 -1.57
C LEU A 64 1.26 1.30 -1.54
N GLU A 65 1.49 0.46 -0.53
CA GLU A 65 2.69 -0.36 -0.43
C GLU A 65 2.85 -1.25 -1.66
N CYS A 66 1.77 -1.92 -2.09
CA CYS A 66 1.79 -2.72 -3.30
C CYS A 66 2.10 -1.88 -4.55
N ALA A 67 1.54 -0.66 -4.68
CA ALA A 67 1.80 0.22 -5.80
C ALA A 67 3.25 0.76 -5.84
N ILE A 68 3.81 1.13 -4.68
CA ILE A 68 5.23 1.52 -4.55
C ILE A 68 6.14 0.36 -4.99
N HIS A 69 5.82 -0.85 -4.54
CA HIS A 69 6.56 -2.06 -4.92
C HIS A 69 6.41 -2.37 -6.41
N MET A 70 5.21 -2.25 -6.97
CA MET A 70 4.95 -2.48 -8.39
C MET A 70 5.75 -1.49 -9.26
N ASP A 71 5.66 -0.19 -8.95
CA ASP A 71 6.41 0.85 -9.65
C ASP A 71 7.93 0.56 -9.63
N ALA A 72 8.46 0.23 -8.46
CA ALA A 72 9.88 -0.14 -8.35
C ALA A 72 10.24 -1.40 -9.14
N ALA A 73 9.37 -2.42 -9.19
CA ALA A 73 9.58 -3.65 -9.96
C ALA A 73 9.68 -3.40 -11.48
N PHE A 74 9.09 -2.31 -11.98
CA PHE A 74 9.18 -1.93 -13.40
C PHE A 74 10.33 -0.98 -13.71
N ARG A 75 10.78 -0.17 -12.72
CA ARG A 75 11.85 0.80 -12.93
C ARG A 75 13.24 0.30 -12.58
N ARG A 76 13.37 -0.74 -11.75
CA ARG A 76 14.64 -1.17 -11.17
C ARG A 76 14.98 -2.62 -11.51
N ASP A 77 16.14 -2.82 -12.13
CA ASP A 77 16.65 -4.16 -12.46
C ASP A 77 17.07 -4.95 -11.20
N ASP A 78 17.45 -4.26 -10.13
CA ASP A 78 17.87 -4.87 -8.86
C ASP A 78 16.70 -5.13 -7.88
N TYR A 79 15.45 -4.83 -8.27
CA TYR A 79 14.29 -4.90 -7.38
C TYR A 79 14.10 -6.29 -6.74
N LEU A 80 14.12 -7.36 -7.54
CA LEU A 80 13.92 -8.73 -7.03
C LEU A 80 14.98 -9.09 -5.99
N LYS A 81 16.22 -8.66 -6.23
CA LYS A 81 17.30 -8.83 -5.26
C LYS A 81 17.03 -8.05 -3.98
N MET A 82 16.61 -6.78 -4.09
CA MET A 82 16.29 -5.95 -2.93
C MET A 82 15.15 -6.55 -2.09
N LEU A 83 14.14 -7.13 -2.74
CA LEU A 83 13.03 -7.79 -2.06
C LEU A 83 13.46 -9.04 -1.30
N LYS A 84 14.32 -9.88 -1.91
CA LYS A 84 14.90 -11.06 -1.25
C LYS A 84 15.80 -10.69 -0.08
N ASP A 85 16.65 -9.68 -0.27
CA ASP A 85 17.51 -9.16 0.79
C ASP A 85 16.69 -8.66 2.01
N ASP A 86 15.49 -8.10 1.79
CA ASP A 86 14.60 -7.68 2.87
C ASP A 86 13.97 -8.87 3.61
N ASP A 87 13.50 -9.89 2.88
CA ASP A 87 12.97 -11.11 3.51
C ASP A 87 14.05 -11.84 4.31
N ASP A 88 15.26 -11.99 3.76
CA ASP A 88 16.41 -12.58 4.45
C ASP A 88 16.72 -11.79 5.73
N LYS A 89 16.67 -10.45 5.67
CA LYS A 89 16.84 -9.60 6.85
C LYS A 89 15.75 -9.84 7.90
N SER A 90 14.50 -10.00 7.48
CA SER A 90 13.34 -10.25 8.34
C SER A 90 13.41 -11.62 9.02
N ARG A 91 13.74 -12.67 8.25
CA ARG A 91 13.95 -14.04 8.74
C ARG A 91 15.11 -14.10 9.73
N TRP A 92 16.24 -13.47 9.39
CA TRP A 92 17.39 -13.35 10.28
C TRP A 92 17.03 -12.63 11.58
N SER A 93 16.28 -11.51 11.53
CA SER A 93 15.83 -10.79 12.74
C SER A 93 14.99 -11.68 13.66
N ARG A 94 14.05 -12.44 13.08
CA ARG A 94 13.18 -13.35 13.84
C ARG A 94 13.97 -14.50 14.47
N ALA A 95 14.90 -15.09 13.74
CA ALA A 95 15.80 -16.12 14.27
C ALA A 95 16.67 -15.57 15.42
N LYS A 96 17.18 -14.34 15.28
CA LYS A 96 17.99 -13.71 16.32
C LYS A 96 17.18 -13.45 17.59
N ALA A 97 15.97 -12.90 17.44
CA ALA A 97 15.06 -12.70 18.56
C ALA A 97 14.65 -14.04 19.21
N PHE A 98 14.51 -15.10 18.43
CA PHE A 98 14.23 -16.46 18.93
C PHE A 98 15.41 -17.03 19.74
N GLN A 99 16.66 -16.80 19.30
CA GLN A 99 17.87 -17.16 20.06
C GLN A 99 17.93 -16.42 21.40
N GLU A 100 17.63 -15.11 21.41
CA GLU A 100 17.70 -14.25 22.60
C GLU A 100 16.65 -14.62 23.68
N ARG A 101 15.58 -15.32 23.29
CA ARG A 101 14.56 -15.81 24.23
C ARG A 101 15.02 -17.00 25.09
N ASN A 102 16.27 -17.47 24.93
CA ASN A 102 16.81 -18.64 25.63
C ASN A 102 15.89 -19.87 25.50
N THR A 103 15.38 -20.10 24.29
CA THR A 103 14.51 -21.24 24.02
C THR A 103 15.27 -22.54 24.27
N ASP A 104 14.63 -23.49 24.95
CA ASP A 104 15.21 -24.80 25.24
C ASP A 104 15.21 -25.63 23.94
N LEU A 105 16.34 -25.59 23.24
CA LEU A 105 16.59 -26.31 22.00
C LEU A 105 17.54 -27.47 22.28
N ASP A 106 17.26 -28.61 21.66
CA ASP A 106 18.24 -29.69 21.56
C ASP A 106 19.49 -29.21 20.78
N THR A 107 20.57 -29.99 20.89
CA THR A 107 21.87 -29.63 20.31
C THR A 107 21.82 -29.44 18.79
N ASP A 108 21.05 -30.26 18.07
CA ASP A 108 20.99 -30.23 16.61
C ASP A 108 20.21 -28.99 16.15
N SER A 109 19.06 -28.72 16.77
CA SER A 109 18.27 -27.51 16.54
C SER A 109 19.06 -26.23 16.86
N ARG A 110 19.89 -26.25 17.92
CA ARG A 110 20.76 -25.13 18.26
C ARG A 110 21.85 -24.93 17.20
N SER A 111 22.41 -26.01 16.66
CA SER A 111 23.40 -25.95 15.56
C SER A 111 22.78 -25.32 14.31
N LEU A 112 21.61 -25.81 13.88
CA LEU A 112 20.91 -25.29 12.71
C LEU A 112 20.59 -23.79 12.84
N LEU A 113 20.11 -23.36 14.01
CA LEU A 113 19.84 -21.95 14.27
C LEU A 113 21.12 -21.11 14.20
N GLN A 114 22.23 -21.61 14.74
CA GLN A 114 23.50 -20.90 14.70
C GLN A 114 24.09 -20.84 13.29
N GLU A 115 23.98 -21.91 12.51
CA GLU A 115 24.35 -21.94 11.09
C GLU A 115 23.57 -20.90 10.30
N PHE A 116 22.24 -20.87 10.45
CA PHE A 116 21.39 -19.86 9.81
C PHE A 116 21.77 -18.43 10.23
N LEU A 117 22.08 -18.19 11.50
CA LEU A 117 22.48 -16.86 11.98
C LEU A 117 23.88 -16.43 11.49
N ASN A 118 24.74 -17.38 11.12
CA ASN A 118 26.05 -17.13 10.53
C ASN A 118 25.97 -16.80 9.03
N GLU A 119 24.85 -17.09 8.37
CA GLU A 119 24.62 -16.70 6.98
C GLU A 119 24.64 -15.16 6.81
N LYS A 120 24.90 -14.71 5.58
CA LYS A 120 24.93 -13.29 5.27
C LYS A 120 23.54 -12.69 5.51
N LYS A 121 23.46 -11.81 6.51
CA LYS A 121 22.30 -10.98 6.78
C LYS A 121 21.94 -10.11 5.56
N GLY A 122 20.69 -10.19 5.14
CA GLY A 122 20.12 -9.32 4.11
C GLY A 122 20.03 -7.84 4.53
N LYS A 123 19.57 -6.97 3.62
CA LYS A 123 19.43 -5.53 3.84
C LYS A 123 17.94 -5.16 3.90
N PRO A 124 17.49 -4.43 4.94
CA PRO A 124 16.10 -4.01 5.02
C PRO A 124 15.79 -3.02 3.89
N LEU A 125 14.60 -3.18 3.32
CA LEU A 125 14.08 -2.35 2.25
C LEU A 125 13.09 -1.33 2.81
N LYS A 126 13.31 -0.05 2.52
CA LYS A 126 12.41 1.02 2.97
C LYS A 126 11.57 1.54 1.79
N PRO A 127 10.28 1.86 1.99
CA PRO A 127 9.44 2.47 0.95
C PRO A 127 10.03 3.74 0.32
N SER A 128 10.76 4.54 1.11
CA SER A 128 11.49 5.71 0.58
C SER A 128 12.68 5.37 -0.31
N GLU A 129 13.30 4.20 -0.14
CA GLU A 129 14.34 3.75 -1.06
C GLU A 129 13.73 3.29 -2.38
N LEU A 130 12.59 2.60 -2.35
CA LEU A 130 11.84 2.21 -3.55
C LEU A 130 11.35 3.42 -4.35
N SER A 131 10.97 4.48 -3.66
CA SER A 131 10.44 5.70 -4.29
C SER A 131 11.52 6.58 -4.93
N LYS A 132 12.82 6.25 -4.77
CA LYS A 132 13.88 6.98 -5.47
C LYS A 132 13.76 6.78 -6.98
N GLY A 133 13.70 7.90 -7.70
CA GLY A 133 13.51 7.91 -9.16
C GLY A 133 12.12 7.44 -9.60
N SER A 134 11.12 7.47 -8.71
CA SER A 134 9.72 7.29 -9.06
C SER A 134 9.14 8.60 -9.58
N ASP A 135 8.23 8.51 -10.55
CA ASP A 135 7.40 9.64 -10.98
C ASP A 135 6.30 9.98 -9.96
N PHE A 136 6.17 9.19 -8.89
CA PHE A 136 5.15 9.31 -7.86
C PHE A 136 5.75 9.41 -6.45
N PRO A 137 6.61 10.42 -6.18
CA PRO A 137 7.34 10.53 -4.92
C PRO A 137 6.42 10.68 -3.69
N ASP A 138 5.24 11.27 -3.88
CA ASP A 138 4.27 11.52 -2.81
C ASP A 138 3.70 10.23 -2.20
N MET A 139 3.68 9.12 -2.95
CA MET A 139 3.17 7.84 -2.42
C MET A 139 3.96 7.36 -1.19
N ALA A 140 5.28 7.55 -1.17
CA ALA A 140 6.10 7.18 -0.01
C ALA A 140 5.84 8.07 1.20
N HIS A 141 5.50 9.34 0.96
CA HIS A 141 5.19 10.29 2.01
C HIS A 141 3.82 9.97 2.62
N THR A 142 2.78 9.86 1.79
CA THR A 142 1.43 9.53 2.25
C THR A 142 1.36 8.15 2.88
N TYR A 143 2.10 7.16 2.37
CA TYR A 143 2.24 5.86 3.05
C TYR A 143 2.73 6.04 4.50
N ARG A 144 3.71 6.91 4.75
CA ARG A 144 4.25 7.12 6.10
C ARG A 144 3.27 7.84 7.01
N GLU A 145 2.56 8.83 6.48
CA GLU A 145 1.52 9.56 7.22
C GLU A 145 0.42 8.61 7.66
N ILE A 146 -0.14 7.86 6.71
CA ILE A 146 -1.14 6.83 7.00
C ILE A 146 -0.60 5.78 7.98
N SER A 147 0.65 5.35 7.80
CA SER A 147 1.26 4.35 8.69
C SER A 147 1.38 4.85 10.13
N ALA A 148 1.62 6.14 10.33
CA ALA A 148 1.70 6.73 11.65
C ALA A 148 0.32 7.03 12.26
N ASP A 149 -0.66 7.43 11.44
CA ASP A 149 -1.94 7.95 11.91
C ASP A 149 -3.03 6.90 12.17
N THR A 150 -2.95 5.73 11.52
CA THR A 150 -4.04 4.73 11.52
C THR A 150 -3.54 3.28 11.61
N ALA A 151 -2.31 2.97 11.15
CA ALA A 151 -1.83 1.58 11.11
C ALA A 151 -0.99 1.17 12.33
N HIS A 152 -0.10 2.04 12.82
CA HIS A 152 0.74 1.76 13.97
C HIS A 152 0.14 2.30 15.26
N VAL A 153 0.42 1.62 16.37
CA VAL A 153 0.09 2.09 17.73
C VAL A 153 1.03 3.24 18.10
N THR A 154 0.81 4.40 17.50
CA THR A 154 1.51 5.65 17.82
C THR A 154 0.63 6.53 18.68
N TYR A 155 1.22 7.49 19.39
CA TYR A 155 0.43 8.47 20.13
C TYR A 155 -0.51 9.27 19.20
N THR A 156 -0.04 9.60 17.98
CA THR A 156 -0.86 10.26 16.95
C THR A 156 -2.08 9.46 16.58
N ALA A 157 -1.97 8.14 16.41
CA ALA A 157 -3.11 7.27 16.12
C ALA A 157 -4.05 7.15 17.33
N LEU A 158 -3.49 6.97 18.54
CA LEU A 158 -4.28 6.78 19.76
C LEU A 158 -5.08 8.02 20.15
N VAL A 159 -4.51 9.22 20.01
CA VAL A 159 -5.18 10.46 20.42
C VAL A 159 -6.40 10.79 19.56
N ARG A 160 -6.53 10.20 18.36
CA ARG A 160 -7.71 10.35 17.48
C ARG A 160 -8.99 9.83 18.13
N HIS A 161 -8.87 8.88 19.05
CA HIS A 161 -9.98 8.37 19.85
C HIS A 161 -10.43 9.33 20.95
N SER A 162 -9.81 10.50 21.10
CA SER A 162 -10.16 11.48 22.14
C SER A 162 -10.48 12.84 21.54
N LYS A 163 -11.56 13.46 22.01
CA LYS A 163 -11.89 14.86 21.73
C LYS A 163 -12.06 15.62 23.04
N HIS A 164 -11.32 16.71 23.20
CA HIS A 164 -11.44 17.60 24.35
C HIS A 164 -12.49 18.67 24.05
N ASN A 165 -13.42 18.86 24.98
CA ASN A 165 -14.44 19.88 24.93
C ASN A 165 -13.99 21.13 25.70
N ASP A 166 -14.62 22.27 25.39
CA ASP A 166 -14.30 23.57 26.01
C ASP A 166 -14.59 23.61 27.52
N ASP A 167 -15.46 22.73 28.01
CA ASP A 167 -15.79 22.57 29.43
C ASP A 167 -14.76 21.72 30.21
N GLY A 168 -13.70 21.27 29.54
CA GLY A 168 -12.65 20.43 30.11
C GLY A 168 -12.99 18.93 30.15
N SER A 169 -14.14 18.51 29.63
CA SER A 169 -14.46 17.09 29.47
C SER A 169 -13.78 16.47 28.23
N THR A 170 -13.50 15.17 28.29
CA THR A 170 -12.96 14.40 27.16
C THR A 170 -13.96 13.33 26.73
N ILE A 171 -14.28 13.31 25.44
CA ILE A 171 -15.09 12.26 24.83
C ILE A 171 -14.14 11.23 24.23
N PHE A 172 -14.40 9.95 24.54
CA PHE A 172 -13.73 8.82 23.91
C PHE A 172 -14.59 8.25 22.79
N THR A 173 -14.01 8.05 21.60
CA THR A 173 -14.71 7.59 20.40
C THR A 173 -14.08 6.28 19.92
N LEU A 174 -14.89 5.25 19.70
CA LEU A 174 -14.42 3.96 19.17
C LEU A 174 -14.05 4.04 17.69
N ASP A 175 -14.77 4.86 16.92
CA ASP A 175 -14.61 5.04 15.48
C ASP A 175 -14.22 6.51 15.21
N PRO A 176 -12.92 6.84 15.24
CA PRO A 176 -12.46 8.21 15.12
C PRO A 176 -12.73 8.75 13.71
N LEU A 177 -13.40 9.89 13.63
CA LEU A 177 -13.74 10.50 12.36
C LEU A 177 -12.47 10.98 11.64
N LEU A 178 -12.41 10.71 10.34
CA LEU A 178 -11.45 11.34 9.44
C LEU A 178 -11.98 12.71 9.01
N THR A 179 -11.06 13.64 8.78
CA THR A 179 -11.38 14.91 8.11
C THR A 179 -11.69 14.67 6.64
N ASP A 180 -12.42 15.59 6.00
CA ASP A 180 -12.72 15.50 4.56
C ASP A 180 -11.45 15.43 3.70
N ILE A 181 -10.39 16.12 4.13
CA ILE A 181 -9.07 16.10 3.47
C ILE A 181 -8.48 14.69 3.54
N GLU A 182 -8.50 14.05 4.71
CA GLU A 182 -7.98 12.69 4.89
C GLU A 182 -8.80 11.66 4.11
N ILE A 183 -10.14 11.82 4.07
CA ILE A 183 -11.01 10.95 3.26
C ILE A 183 -10.66 11.10 1.78
N HIS A 184 -10.54 12.34 1.29
CA HIS A 184 -10.19 12.61 -0.10
C HIS A 184 -8.82 12.04 -0.45
N GLU A 185 -7.80 12.30 0.36
CA GLU A 185 -6.46 11.74 0.18
C GLU A 185 -6.48 10.22 0.14
N THR A 186 -7.21 9.59 1.06
CA THR A 186 -7.36 8.13 1.14
C THR A 186 -7.94 7.58 -0.16
N LEU A 187 -9.05 8.13 -0.64
CA LEU A 187 -9.71 7.65 -1.86
C LEU A 187 -8.88 7.94 -3.12
N ALA A 188 -8.23 9.11 -3.19
CA ALA A 188 -7.38 9.47 -4.31
C ALA A 188 -6.17 8.52 -4.41
N MET A 189 -5.53 8.21 -3.28
CA MET A 189 -4.36 7.34 -3.26
C MET A 189 -4.72 5.87 -3.49
N LEU A 190 -5.90 5.41 -3.06
CA LEU A 190 -6.45 4.11 -3.45
C LEU A 190 -6.61 4.02 -4.98
N GLY A 191 -7.25 5.03 -5.59
CA GLY A 191 -7.46 5.08 -7.03
C GLY A 191 -6.15 5.12 -7.82
N LEU A 192 -5.21 5.99 -7.40
CA LEU A 192 -3.88 6.09 -8.02
C LEU A 192 -3.12 4.75 -7.93
N SER A 193 -3.12 4.12 -6.75
CA SER A 193 -2.43 2.85 -6.53
C SER A 193 -2.99 1.73 -7.40
N ALA A 194 -4.32 1.62 -7.49
CA ALA A 194 -4.97 0.65 -8.37
C ALA A 194 -4.63 0.89 -9.84
N MET A 195 -4.61 2.16 -10.28
CA MET A 195 -4.22 2.52 -11.65
C MET A 195 -2.77 2.17 -11.96
N ILE A 196 -1.83 2.47 -11.05
CA ILE A 196 -0.40 2.15 -11.25
C ILE A 196 -0.21 0.64 -11.39
N CYS A 197 -0.83 -0.14 -10.52
CA CYS A 197 -0.74 -1.60 -10.60
C CYS A 197 -1.34 -2.14 -11.90
N THR A 198 -2.53 -1.65 -12.26
CA THR A 198 -3.22 -2.06 -13.48
C THR A 198 -2.43 -1.69 -14.74
N LEU A 199 -1.98 -0.45 -14.86
CA LEU A 199 -1.21 0.04 -16.01
C LEU A 199 0.07 -0.78 -16.22
N ASN A 200 0.78 -1.10 -15.13
CA ASN A 200 2.02 -1.86 -15.22
C ASN A 200 1.77 -3.32 -15.63
N VAL A 201 0.69 -3.95 -15.18
CA VAL A 201 0.29 -5.28 -15.69
C VAL A 201 -0.06 -5.23 -17.18
N VAL A 202 -0.82 -4.23 -17.62
CA VAL A 202 -1.18 -4.06 -19.04
C VAL A 202 0.07 -3.88 -19.90
N ARG A 203 1.04 -3.07 -19.46
CA ARG A 203 2.33 -2.92 -20.15
C ARG A 203 3.10 -4.24 -20.29
N MET A 204 2.87 -5.16 -19.36
CA MET A 204 3.52 -6.47 -19.34
C MET A 204 2.81 -7.47 -20.26
N ILE A 205 1.51 -7.34 -20.50
CA ILE A 205 0.71 -8.22 -21.35
C ILE A 205 0.43 -7.52 -22.70
N PRO A 206 1.20 -7.81 -23.77
CA PRO A 206 1.15 -7.03 -25.01
C PRO A 206 -0.23 -6.99 -25.68
N THR A 207 -1.02 -8.06 -25.54
CA THR A 207 -2.37 -8.17 -26.10
C THR A 207 -3.39 -7.23 -25.46
N MET A 208 -3.09 -6.66 -24.29
CA MET A 208 -3.98 -5.75 -23.56
C MET A 208 -3.64 -4.27 -23.74
N SER A 209 -2.55 -3.97 -24.44
CA SER A 209 -2.14 -2.60 -24.71
C SER A 209 -3.16 -1.87 -25.59
N GLY A 210 -3.82 -0.84 -25.05
CA GLY A 210 -4.82 -0.03 -25.77
C GLY A 210 -6.29 -0.36 -25.47
N ASP A 211 -6.59 -1.19 -24.46
CA ASP A 211 -7.98 -1.49 -24.09
C ASP A 211 -8.73 -0.23 -23.58
N PRO A 212 -9.94 0.06 -24.10
CA PRO A 212 -10.77 1.21 -23.71
C PRO A 212 -11.04 1.34 -22.21
N VAL A 213 -11.14 0.22 -21.49
CA VAL A 213 -11.43 0.21 -20.04
C VAL A 213 -10.41 1.03 -19.27
N PHE A 214 -9.13 0.99 -19.66
CA PHE A 214 -8.06 1.71 -18.95
C PHE A 214 -8.11 3.22 -19.17
N PHE A 215 -8.52 3.67 -20.36
CA PHE A 215 -8.72 5.10 -20.62
C PHE A 215 -9.87 5.66 -19.77
N THR A 216 -10.97 4.91 -19.65
CA THR A 216 -12.10 5.27 -18.79
C THR A 216 -11.72 5.37 -17.31
N LEU A 217 -10.89 4.45 -16.81
CA LEU A 217 -10.40 4.49 -15.43
C LEU A 217 -9.49 5.71 -15.16
N ASN A 218 -8.63 6.06 -16.11
CA ASN A 218 -7.76 7.25 -16.01
C ASN A 218 -8.56 8.57 -16.05
N GLU A 219 -9.57 8.69 -16.91
CA GLU A 219 -10.43 9.87 -16.97
C GLU A 219 -11.19 10.12 -15.65
N ARG A 220 -11.68 9.05 -15.02
CA ARG A 220 -12.40 9.14 -13.74
C ARG A 220 -11.48 9.52 -12.58
N PHE A 221 -10.25 9.04 -12.56
CA PHE A 221 -9.26 9.49 -11.58
C PHE A 221 -8.94 10.98 -11.75
N ARG A 222 -8.78 11.46 -12.99
CA ARG A 222 -8.63 12.90 -13.25
C ARG A 222 -9.84 13.70 -12.78
N ALA A 223 -11.05 13.17 -12.95
CA ALA A 223 -12.26 13.80 -12.41
C ALA A 223 -12.24 13.87 -10.87
N LEU A 224 -11.79 12.81 -10.18
CA LEU A 224 -11.62 12.82 -8.73
C LEU A 224 -10.57 13.84 -8.27
N GLN A 225 -9.43 13.94 -8.97
CA GLN A 225 -8.42 14.98 -8.69
C GLN A 225 -8.92 16.40 -8.98
N ALA A 226 -9.78 16.57 -9.99
CA ALA A 226 -10.34 17.86 -10.38
C ALA A 226 -11.42 18.39 -9.44
N ILE A 227 -11.84 17.63 -8.42
CA ILE A 227 -12.68 18.12 -7.32
C ILE A 227 -11.87 19.00 -6.34
N ARG A 228 -10.52 18.91 -6.38
CA ARG A 228 -9.57 19.68 -5.56
C ARG A 228 -9.76 21.21 -5.57
N PRO A 229 -10.05 21.91 -6.68
CA PRO A 229 -10.16 23.37 -6.67
C PRO A 229 -11.44 23.89 -6.00
N ALA A 230 -12.52 23.09 -5.94
CA ALA A 230 -13.80 23.56 -5.42
C ALA A 230 -13.89 23.52 -3.89
N MET A 231 -13.07 22.71 -3.22
CA MET A 231 -13.06 22.63 -1.75
C MET A 231 -12.02 23.56 -1.11
N SER A 232 -10.95 23.96 -1.83
CA SER A 232 -10.01 24.98 -1.34
C SER A 232 -10.59 26.39 -1.35
N ASP A 233 -11.56 26.67 -2.22
CA ASP A 233 -12.15 28.00 -2.34
C ASP A 233 -13.23 28.31 -1.28
N ASN A 234 -13.69 27.29 -0.53
CA ASN A 234 -14.73 27.45 0.49
C ASN A 234 -14.20 27.59 1.93
N ILE A 235 -12.88 27.53 2.16
CA ILE A 235 -12.28 27.75 3.49
C ILE A 235 -11.84 29.22 3.67
N GLY A 236 -11.99 30.07 2.64
CA GLY A 236 -11.53 31.48 2.67
C GLY A 236 -12.60 32.57 2.81
N ALA A 237 -13.90 32.24 2.91
CA ALA A 237 -14.98 33.23 2.79
C ALA A 237 -15.94 33.33 3.99
N GLY A 238 -15.51 32.96 5.19
CA GLY A 238 -16.36 33.02 6.37
C GLY A 238 -15.59 33.21 7.67
N GLU A 239 -15.02 34.41 7.86
CA GLU A 239 -14.97 35.14 9.15
C GLU A 239 -14.16 36.42 8.97
N ALA A 240 -14.84 37.47 8.53
CA ALA A 240 -14.46 38.84 8.81
C ALA A 240 -15.73 39.57 9.24
N ARG A 241 -16.04 39.48 10.54
CA ARG A 241 -16.75 40.50 11.34
C ARG A 241 -16.84 40.06 12.80
#